data_AF-A0A916GS34-F1
#
_entry.id   AF-A0A916GS34-F1
#
_cell.length_a   1.000
_cell.length_b   1.000
_cell.length_c   1.000
_cell.angle_alpha   90.00
_cell.angle_beta   90.00
_cell.angle_gamma   90.00
#
_symmetry.space_group_name_H-M   'P 1'
#
loop_
_entity.id
_entity.type
_entity.pdbx_description
1 polymer ?
#
loop_
_entity_poly.entity_id
_entity_poly.type
_entity_poly.pdbx_seq_one_letter_code
_entity_poly.pdbx_strand_id
1 'polypeptide(L)'
;MTYPSIVVVGGSYGEDCAFPRKQLFRGSGGRAAALLASLKVPITLHTTTGPQLSEFFQSIATKLGYKLNAHPWPNDIWFRYRHPLGEPSIHNASISDLPKIAPISANNALVFGMIEGRPTIHAKRVVYDPQDGSKSKHFDANGSTAEELAMVVSYSEGKALTGESDCTKIAEALLNQPKVSAVVVKCGPQGALVKTSIIHEWVRPFPTIHVYKIGSGDAFSAAFAFAWIIEKQDPLASAWFASRITAAYVEFGQDRIEPALLEQCRKEAKIAAKKYLDSGRREIPDTQIYLAAPFFNMAEQWRVDEVRETLKDMGFKVFSPVHQVGIGPAEEVAPADLFGLEQSGLVIALLDGLDPGTMFEVGYARAKGIPVIAIAESADPHVLTMVIGSGCEIANDLSTGIYAACWHLMGDV
;
A
#
# COMPACT_ATOMS: atom_id res chain seq x y z
N MET A 1 -8.59 1.60 31.59
CA MET A 1 -7.40 2.47 31.62
C MET A 1 -7.41 3.33 30.38
N THR A 2 -7.19 4.65 30.50
CA THR A 2 -7.07 5.55 29.34
C THR A 2 -5.65 5.46 28.79
N TYR A 3 -5.49 5.08 27.52
CA TYR A 3 -4.18 5.09 26.86
C TYR A 3 -3.60 6.51 26.81
N PRO A 4 -2.25 6.66 26.76
CA PRO A 4 -1.65 7.95 26.48
C PRO A 4 -2.10 8.47 25.11
N SER A 5 -2.21 9.78 24.96
CA SER A 5 -2.66 10.40 23.71
C SER A 5 -1.59 10.35 22.62
N ILE A 6 -2.03 10.31 21.37
CA ILE A 6 -1.19 10.55 20.18
C ILE A 6 -1.73 11.79 19.45
N VAL A 7 -0.83 12.70 19.11
CA VAL A 7 -1.10 13.77 18.15
C VAL A 7 -0.80 13.25 16.75
N VAL A 8 -1.79 13.29 15.86
CA VAL A 8 -1.60 12.96 14.45
C VAL A 8 -1.44 14.26 13.68
N VAL A 9 -0.41 14.37 12.84
CA VAL A 9 -0.24 15.46 11.88
C VAL A 9 -0.26 14.84 10.49
N GLY A 10 -1.16 15.27 9.62
CA GLY A 10 -1.25 14.73 8.27
C GLY A 10 -2.43 15.27 7.49
N GLY A 11 -2.45 15.00 6.19
CA GLY A 11 -3.46 15.52 5.29
C GLY A 11 -4.84 14.91 5.49
N SER A 12 -5.87 15.71 5.22
CA SER A 12 -7.25 15.27 5.10
C SER A 12 -7.85 15.70 3.78
N TYR A 13 -8.10 14.73 2.91
CA TYR A 13 -8.43 14.97 1.50
C TYR A 13 -9.68 14.20 1.06
N GLY A 14 -10.33 14.70 0.01
CA GLY A 14 -11.25 13.89 -0.77
C GLY A 14 -10.47 12.88 -1.61
N GLU A 15 -10.90 11.62 -1.59
CA GLU A 15 -10.30 10.53 -2.35
C GLU A 15 -11.38 9.88 -3.21
N ASP A 16 -11.11 9.76 -4.51
CA ASP A 16 -12.01 9.13 -5.47
C ASP A 16 -11.26 8.05 -6.24
N CYS A 17 -11.77 6.83 -6.25
CA CYS A 17 -11.24 5.71 -7.01
C CYS A 17 -12.26 5.30 -8.06
N ALA A 18 -11.83 5.23 -9.33
CA ALA A 18 -12.71 4.88 -10.43
C ALA A 18 -13.02 3.36 -10.49
N PHE A 19 -12.01 2.50 -10.28
CA PHE A 19 -12.15 1.04 -10.37
C PHE A 19 -11.37 0.32 -9.26
N PRO A 20 -12.04 -0.27 -8.26
CA PRO A 20 -13.50 -0.23 -8.04
C PRO A 20 -13.97 1.17 -7.64
N ARG A 21 -15.21 1.51 -7.97
CA ARG A 21 -15.80 2.82 -7.63
C ARG A 21 -15.89 2.99 -6.13
N LYS A 22 -15.12 3.92 -5.57
CA LYS A 22 -15.16 4.23 -4.15
C LYS A 22 -14.74 5.67 -3.91
N GLN A 23 -15.59 6.41 -3.20
CA GLN A 23 -15.27 7.76 -2.72
C GLN A 23 -15.15 7.73 -1.20
N LEU A 24 -14.07 8.32 -0.68
CA LEU A 24 -13.80 8.45 0.74
C LEU A 24 -13.32 9.87 1.07
N PHE A 25 -13.59 10.29 2.30
CA PHE A 25 -13.05 11.54 2.86
C PHE A 25 -12.13 11.15 4.00
N ARG A 26 -10.83 11.07 3.72
CA ARG A 26 -9.81 10.61 4.66
C ARG A 26 -8.51 11.39 4.56
N GLY A 27 -7.65 11.05 3.59
CA GLY A 27 -6.22 11.39 3.63
C GLY A 27 -5.45 10.58 4.68
N SER A 28 -4.12 10.65 4.64
CA SER A 28 -3.24 9.90 5.53
C SER A 28 -3.48 10.19 7.02
N GLY A 29 -3.60 11.46 7.39
CA GLY A 29 -3.88 11.90 8.74
C GLY A 29 -5.26 11.47 9.23
N GLY A 30 -6.30 11.67 8.40
CA GLY A 30 -7.68 11.28 8.72
C GLY A 30 -7.85 9.77 8.90
N ARG A 31 -7.23 8.98 8.03
CA ARG A 31 -7.24 7.51 8.10
C ARG A 31 -6.53 6.99 9.34
N ALA A 32 -5.34 7.51 9.63
CA ALA A 32 -4.60 7.13 10.82
C ALA A 32 -5.33 7.51 12.11
N ALA A 33 -5.95 8.70 12.15
CA ALA A 33 -6.75 9.14 13.29
C ALA A 33 -7.97 8.23 13.53
N ALA A 34 -8.68 7.85 12.47
CA ALA A 34 -9.81 6.92 12.53
C ALA A 34 -9.40 5.54 13.06
N LEU A 35 -8.31 4.97 12.52
CA LEU A 35 -7.81 3.67 12.95
C LEU A 35 -7.39 3.70 14.42
N LEU A 36 -6.57 4.67 14.82
CA LEU A 36 -6.10 4.80 16.20
C LEU A 36 -7.24 5.06 17.20
N ALA A 37 -8.24 5.87 16.83
CA ALA A 37 -9.42 6.10 17.66
C ALA A 37 -10.25 4.81 17.85
N SER A 38 -10.34 3.96 16.81
CA SER A 38 -11.00 2.64 16.93
C SER A 38 -10.31 1.74 17.96
N LEU A 39 -8.99 1.89 18.12
CA LEU A 39 -8.16 1.22 19.14
C LEU A 39 -8.23 1.89 20.53
N LYS A 40 -9.17 2.82 20.74
CA LYS A 40 -9.41 3.54 22.01
C LYS A 40 -8.26 4.46 22.46
N VAL A 41 -7.38 4.85 21.54
CA VAL A 41 -6.35 5.86 21.81
C VAL A 41 -7.00 7.26 21.78
N PRO A 42 -6.73 8.15 22.74
CA PRO A 42 -7.12 9.55 22.63
C PRO A 42 -6.33 10.24 21.52
N ILE A 43 -7.02 10.70 20.47
CA ILE A 43 -6.39 11.30 19.28
C ILE A 43 -6.77 12.77 19.13
N THR A 44 -5.77 13.60 18.81
CA THR A 44 -5.96 14.92 18.21
C THR A 44 -5.30 14.94 16.84
N LEU A 45 -6.08 15.12 15.78
CA LEU A 45 -5.60 15.28 14.42
C LEU A 45 -5.42 16.77 14.10
N HIS A 46 -4.21 17.16 13.73
CA HIS A 46 -3.91 18.44 13.10
C HIS A 46 -3.82 18.24 11.58
N THR A 47 -4.63 19.00 10.86
CA THR A 47 -4.72 18.91 9.40
C THR A 47 -5.11 20.26 8.80
N THR A 48 -5.16 20.32 7.48
CA THR A 48 -5.66 21.45 6.69
C THR A 48 -6.92 21.02 5.96
N THR A 49 -7.91 21.90 5.89
CA THR A 49 -9.15 21.61 5.14
C THR A 49 -9.60 22.82 4.34
N GLY A 50 -10.07 22.55 3.13
CA GLY A 50 -10.77 23.51 2.30
C GLY A 50 -12.16 23.85 2.84
N PRO A 51 -12.78 24.91 2.28
CA PRO A 51 -14.05 25.42 2.79
C PRO A 51 -15.21 24.42 2.65
N GLN A 52 -15.22 23.58 1.60
CA GLN A 52 -16.35 22.65 1.39
C GLN A 52 -16.20 21.39 2.23
N LEU A 53 -14.99 20.88 2.42
CA LEU A 53 -14.74 19.62 3.13
C LEU A 53 -14.61 19.78 4.65
N SER A 54 -14.38 20.98 5.16
CA SER A 54 -14.16 21.24 6.59
C SER A 54 -15.27 20.68 7.48
N GLU A 55 -16.54 20.94 7.15
CA GLU A 55 -17.68 20.46 7.95
C GLU A 55 -17.84 18.93 7.87
N PHE A 56 -17.58 18.33 6.69
CA PHE A 56 -17.60 16.88 6.54
C PHE A 56 -16.54 16.21 7.40
N PHE A 57 -15.31 16.72 7.41
CA PHE A 57 -14.25 16.19 8.26
C PHE A 57 -14.56 16.36 9.75
N GLN A 58 -15.16 17.49 10.14
CA GLN A 58 -15.58 17.70 11.53
C GLN A 58 -16.65 16.67 11.95
N SER A 59 -17.63 16.39 11.08
CA SER A 59 -18.66 15.38 11.33
C SER A 59 -18.07 13.96 11.41
N ILE A 60 -17.13 13.63 10.52
CA ILE A 60 -16.40 12.36 10.53
C ILE A 60 -15.62 12.22 11.84
N ALA A 61 -14.89 13.25 12.26
CA ALA A 61 -14.11 13.24 13.49
C ALA A 61 -14.98 12.96 14.72
N THR A 62 -16.12 13.65 14.83
CA THR A 62 -17.10 13.41 15.89
C THR A 62 -17.64 11.98 15.86
N LYS A 63 -18.01 11.47 14.68
CA LYS A 63 -18.56 10.11 14.52
C LYS A 63 -17.53 9.02 14.82
N LEU A 64 -16.26 9.24 14.47
CA LEU A 64 -15.17 8.27 14.63
C LEU A 64 -14.41 8.42 15.96
N GLY A 65 -14.70 9.47 16.74
CA GLY A 65 -14.24 9.60 18.12
C GLY A 65 -12.83 10.16 18.26
N TYR A 66 -12.40 11.08 17.38
CA TYR A 66 -11.16 11.83 17.53
C TYR A 66 -11.40 13.35 17.52
N LYS A 67 -10.49 14.09 18.16
CA LYS A 67 -10.52 15.56 18.12
C LYS A 67 -9.89 16.03 16.81
N LEU A 68 -10.59 16.87 16.07
CA LEU A 68 -10.06 17.53 14.87
C LEU A 68 -9.61 18.95 15.21
N ASN A 69 -8.41 19.31 14.78
CA ASN A 69 -7.89 20.67 14.72
C ASN A 69 -7.55 20.99 13.27
N ALA A 70 -8.55 21.47 12.53
CA ALA A 70 -8.41 21.80 11.13
C ALA A 70 -8.00 23.26 10.94
N HIS A 71 -6.93 23.46 10.19
CA HIS A 71 -6.45 24.77 9.78
C HIS A 71 -7.07 25.15 8.42
N PRO A 72 -7.66 26.35 8.27
CA PRO A 72 -8.30 26.74 7.02
C PRO A 72 -7.33 26.76 5.84
N TRP A 73 -7.77 26.24 4.70
CA TRP A 73 -7.07 26.28 3.42
C TRP A 73 -8.03 26.82 2.33
N PRO A 74 -7.58 27.58 1.32
CA PRO A 74 -8.48 28.18 0.33
C PRO A 74 -9.17 27.16 -0.58
N ASN A 75 -8.60 25.96 -0.75
CA ASN A 75 -9.08 24.97 -1.72
C ASN A 75 -9.34 23.60 -1.09
N ASP A 76 -10.33 22.88 -1.59
CA ASP A 76 -10.52 21.47 -1.27
C ASP A 76 -9.62 20.60 -2.16
N ILE A 77 -8.67 19.88 -1.55
CA ILE A 77 -7.73 19.01 -2.25
C ILE A 77 -8.34 17.62 -2.45
N TRP A 78 -8.20 17.12 -3.67
CA TRP A 78 -8.73 15.82 -4.08
C TRP A 78 -7.65 14.94 -4.71
N PHE A 79 -7.63 13.67 -4.31
CA PHE A 79 -6.83 12.61 -4.90
C PHE A 79 -7.75 11.73 -5.74
N ARG A 80 -7.49 11.64 -7.04
CA ARG A 80 -8.29 10.81 -7.96
C ARG A 80 -7.45 9.70 -8.54
N TYR A 81 -7.81 8.47 -8.19
CA TYR A 81 -7.19 7.22 -8.59
C TYR A 81 -8.00 6.59 -9.73
N ARG A 82 -7.32 6.06 -10.74
CA ARG A 82 -7.97 5.18 -11.72
C ARG A 82 -8.28 3.82 -11.10
N HIS A 83 -7.31 3.27 -10.38
CA HIS A 83 -7.41 2.05 -9.58
C HIS A 83 -6.47 2.14 -8.37
N PRO A 84 -6.58 1.26 -7.36
CA PRO A 84 -5.82 1.38 -6.12
C PRO A 84 -4.28 1.28 -6.22
N LEU A 85 -3.76 0.77 -7.33
CA LEU A 85 -2.30 0.66 -7.56
C LEU A 85 -1.70 1.84 -8.33
N GLY A 86 -2.54 2.64 -9.00
CA GLY A 86 -2.06 3.74 -9.84
C GLY A 86 -1.71 4.98 -9.03
N GLU A 87 -0.85 5.83 -9.61
CA GLU A 87 -0.58 7.14 -9.04
C GLU A 87 -1.82 8.06 -9.13
N PRO A 88 -2.20 8.75 -8.05
CA PRO A 88 -3.35 9.65 -8.07
C PRO A 88 -3.05 10.93 -8.84
N SER A 89 -4.04 11.40 -9.59
CA SER A 89 -4.07 12.81 -10.00
C SER A 89 -4.52 13.67 -8.83
N ILE A 90 -3.72 14.68 -8.47
CA ILE A 90 -4.00 15.60 -7.37
C ILE A 90 -4.61 16.88 -7.93
N HIS A 91 -5.78 17.26 -7.43
CA HIS A 91 -6.54 18.42 -7.88
C HIS A 91 -6.56 19.51 -6.81
N ASN A 92 -6.53 20.78 -7.26
CA ASN A 92 -6.61 21.99 -6.43
C ASN A 92 -5.50 22.15 -5.38
N ALA A 93 -4.36 21.49 -5.58
CA ALA A 93 -3.14 21.73 -4.81
C ALA A 93 -2.44 23.03 -5.26
N SER A 94 -3.07 24.19 -5.07
CA SER A 94 -2.36 25.46 -5.27
C SER A 94 -1.39 25.64 -4.10
N ILE A 95 -0.08 25.67 -4.38
CA ILE A 95 0.99 25.75 -3.36
C ILE A 95 1.33 27.22 -3.02
N SER A 96 0.60 28.18 -3.60
CA SER A 96 0.75 29.60 -3.29
C SER A 96 0.29 29.86 -1.86
N ASP A 97 1.25 30.21 -0.98
CA ASP A 97 1.11 30.55 0.44
C ASP A 97 0.88 29.36 1.40
N LEU A 98 1.98 28.68 1.78
CA LEU A 98 1.97 27.68 2.84
C LEU A 98 1.30 28.25 4.11
N PRO A 99 0.39 27.51 4.75
CA PRO A 99 -0.32 28.01 5.91
C PRO A 99 0.68 28.16 7.06
N LYS A 100 0.68 29.33 7.71
CA LYS A 100 1.46 29.55 8.94
C LYS A 100 0.76 28.86 10.11
N ILE A 101 0.86 27.54 10.16
CA ILE A 101 0.39 26.74 11.28
C ILE A 101 1.40 26.87 12.42
N ALA A 102 0.92 27.19 13.62
CA ALA A 102 1.78 27.32 14.80
C ALA A 102 2.49 25.98 15.11
N PRO A 103 3.73 26.02 15.66
CA PRO A 103 4.41 24.80 16.08
C PRO A 103 3.59 23.99 17.06
N ILE A 104 3.62 22.67 16.90
CA ILE A 104 2.87 21.72 17.74
C ILE A 104 3.83 21.06 18.72
N SER A 105 3.43 20.99 20.00
CA SER A 105 4.16 20.23 21.02
C SER A 105 3.34 19.06 21.53
N ALA A 106 3.94 17.88 21.61
CA ALA A 106 3.26 16.66 22.05
C ALA A 106 4.22 15.72 22.78
N ASN A 107 3.68 14.81 23.60
CA ASN A 107 4.52 13.71 24.11
C ASN A 107 4.74 12.65 23.03
N ASN A 108 3.68 12.29 22.31
CA ASN A 108 3.71 11.27 21.27
C ASN A 108 3.08 11.80 20.00
N ALA A 109 3.69 11.53 18.84
CA ALA A 109 3.13 11.93 17.57
C ALA A 109 3.29 10.87 16.47
N LEU A 110 2.30 10.84 15.57
CA LEU A 110 2.39 10.20 14.27
C LEU A 110 2.29 11.30 13.21
N VAL A 111 3.31 11.43 12.38
CA VAL A 111 3.49 12.58 11.49
C VAL A 111 3.61 12.09 10.06
N PHE A 112 2.79 12.69 9.19
CA PHE A 112 2.80 12.49 7.76
C PHE A 112 3.23 13.76 7.01
N GLY A 113 3.67 13.60 5.77
CA GLY A 113 3.70 14.71 4.81
C GLY A 113 2.30 15.25 4.51
N MET A 114 2.28 16.47 4.00
CA MET A 114 1.06 17.21 3.65
C MET A 114 1.32 18.01 2.37
N ILE A 115 0.35 18.05 1.47
CA ILE A 115 0.45 18.79 0.20
C ILE A 115 0.60 20.29 0.45
N GLU A 116 -0.10 20.77 1.47
CA GLU A 116 -0.10 22.16 1.96
C GLU A 116 1.14 22.49 2.79
N GLY A 117 2.03 21.53 3.01
CA GLY A 117 3.12 21.61 3.97
C GLY A 117 2.67 21.31 5.39
N ARG A 118 3.52 20.59 6.12
CA ARG A 118 3.24 20.21 7.52
C ARG A 118 3.77 21.27 8.49
N PRO A 119 3.08 21.49 9.64
CA PRO A 119 3.61 22.30 10.72
C PRO A 119 4.92 21.72 11.28
N THR A 120 5.71 22.58 11.92
CA THR A 120 6.80 22.15 12.79
C THR A 120 6.21 21.44 14.01
N ILE A 121 6.79 20.29 14.38
CA ILE A 121 6.38 19.52 15.54
C ILE A 121 7.58 19.19 16.42
N HIS A 122 7.40 19.35 17.73
CA HIS A 122 8.37 19.01 18.77
C HIS A 122 7.75 17.98 19.69
N ALA A 123 8.23 16.74 19.66
CA ALA A 123 7.68 15.68 20.49
C ALA A 123 8.72 14.74 21.08
N LYS A 124 8.34 13.97 22.11
CA LYS A 124 9.27 13.00 22.71
C LYS A 124 9.43 11.79 21.82
N ARG A 125 8.34 11.09 21.49
CA ARG A 125 8.34 9.91 20.61
C ARG A 125 7.55 10.21 19.34
N VAL A 126 8.18 10.02 18.19
CA VAL A 126 7.59 10.29 16.87
C VAL A 126 7.68 9.06 15.98
N VAL A 127 6.57 8.70 15.33
CA VAL A 127 6.59 7.90 14.11
C VAL A 127 6.42 8.86 12.93
N TYR A 128 7.34 8.82 11.97
CA TYR A 128 7.31 9.67 10.78
C TYR A 128 7.19 8.83 9.51
N ASP A 129 6.18 9.13 8.70
CA ASP A 129 5.95 8.55 7.38
C ASP A 129 5.84 9.68 6.35
N PRO A 130 6.84 9.90 5.48
CA PRO A 130 6.90 11.07 4.61
C PRO A 130 5.69 11.28 3.71
N GLN A 131 5.05 10.22 3.16
CA GLN A 131 3.89 10.29 2.26
C GLN A 131 4.03 11.20 1.02
N ASP A 132 5.26 11.53 0.62
CA ASP A 132 5.53 12.48 -0.47
C ASP A 132 6.25 11.83 -1.66
N GLY A 133 6.37 10.49 -1.68
CA GLY A 133 6.98 9.74 -2.77
C GLY A 133 8.39 10.25 -3.10
N SER A 134 8.61 10.65 -4.35
CA SER A 134 9.90 11.22 -4.83
C SER A 134 10.25 12.59 -4.24
N LYS A 135 9.28 13.29 -3.62
CA LYS A 135 9.48 14.59 -2.96
C LYS A 135 9.67 14.46 -1.45
N SER A 136 9.84 13.24 -0.95
CA SER A 136 10.04 12.95 0.47
C SER A 136 11.18 13.76 1.07
N LYS A 137 10.94 14.31 2.26
CA LYS A 137 11.92 15.09 3.02
C LYS A 137 12.17 14.47 4.38
N HIS A 138 13.37 14.67 4.90
CA HIS A 138 13.72 14.30 6.27
C HIS A 138 12.79 14.97 7.28
N PHE A 139 12.62 14.33 8.43
CA PHE A 139 11.72 14.81 9.48
C PHE A 139 12.12 16.21 10.00
N ASP A 140 13.41 16.48 10.12
CA ASP A 140 13.97 17.74 10.62
C ASP A 140 14.04 18.86 9.57
N ALA A 141 13.72 18.58 8.30
CA ALA A 141 13.89 19.52 7.19
C ALA A 141 13.07 20.83 7.32
N ASN A 142 12.03 20.85 8.16
CA ASN A 142 11.24 22.05 8.48
C ASN A 142 11.43 22.56 9.92
N GLY A 143 12.48 22.09 10.61
CA GLY A 143 12.80 22.42 11.99
C GLY A 143 12.09 21.56 13.05
N SER A 144 11.37 20.50 12.66
CA SER A 144 10.78 19.56 13.63
C SER A 144 11.84 18.82 14.43
N THR A 145 11.51 18.44 15.66
CA THR A 145 12.42 17.70 16.54
C THR A 145 11.72 16.55 17.27
N ALA A 146 12.49 15.50 17.55
CA ALA A 146 12.06 14.34 18.31
C ALA A 146 13.15 13.92 19.32
N GLU A 147 12.78 13.50 20.53
CA GLU A 147 13.74 12.85 21.45
C GLU A 147 14.05 11.41 20.99
N GLU A 148 13.06 10.74 20.40
CA GLU A 148 13.13 9.42 19.81
C GLU A 148 12.25 9.35 18.55
N LEU A 149 12.83 8.94 17.43
CA LEU A 149 12.17 8.91 16.12
C LEU A 149 12.19 7.50 15.52
N ALA A 150 11.04 7.04 15.06
CA ALA A 150 10.92 5.90 14.17
C ALA A 150 10.53 6.39 12.77
N MET A 151 11.30 6.01 11.75
CA MET A 151 10.99 6.30 10.35
C MET A 151 10.27 5.11 9.72
N VAL A 152 9.10 5.34 9.14
CA VAL A 152 8.32 4.31 8.43
C VAL A 152 8.14 4.79 6.99
N VAL A 153 8.98 4.28 6.09
CA VAL A 153 9.05 4.73 4.69
C VAL A 153 8.67 3.60 3.75
N SER A 154 8.13 3.91 2.58
CA SER A 154 8.12 2.95 1.47
C SER A 154 9.50 2.83 0.84
N TYR A 155 9.72 1.75 0.09
CA TYR A 155 10.98 1.56 -0.63
C TYR A 155 11.31 2.76 -1.54
N SER A 156 10.35 3.27 -2.32
CA SER A 156 10.55 4.43 -3.21
C SER A 156 10.87 5.72 -2.45
N GLU A 157 10.18 5.99 -1.34
CA GLU A 157 10.50 7.14 -0.47
C GLU A 157 11.88 6.99 0.18
N GLY A 158 12.23 5.78 0.59
CA GLY A 158 13.56 5.44 1.09
C GLY A 158 14.65 5.75 0.08
N LYS A 159 14.48 5.31 -1.18
CA LYS A 159 15.39 5.66 -2.29
C LYS A 159 15.50 7.17 -2.47
N ALA A 160 14.38 7.89 -2.43
CA ALA A 160 14.35 9.34 -2.62
C ALA A 160 15.09 10.09 -1.50
N LEU A 161 14.99 9.60 -0.26
CA LEU A 161 15.64 10.20 0.91
C LEU A 161 17.15 9.91 1.00
N THR A 162 17.59 8.74 0.54
CA THR A 162 18.98 8.28 0.76
C THR A 162 19.82 8.22 -0.51
N GLY A 163 19.20 8.15 -1.69
CA GLY A 163 19.86 7.85 -2.96
C GLY A 163 20.23 6.36 -3.14
N GLU A 164 19.98 5.51 -2.15
CA GLU A 164 20.31 4.09 -2.18
C GLU A 164 19.24 3.26 -2.89
N SER A 165 19.62 2.19 -3.57
CA SER A 165 18.68 1.25 -4.21
C SER A 165 18.54 -0.08 -3.48
N ASP A 166 19.45 -0.39 -2.55
CA ASP A 166 19.36 -1.59 -1.74
C ASP A 166 18.57 -1.31 -0.45
N CYS A 167 17.63 -2.20 -0.11
CA CYS A 167 16.73 -2.02 1.03
C CYS A 167 17.49 -1.91 2.36
N THR A 168 18.54 -2.72 2.53
CA THR A 168 19.39 -2.68 3.73
C THR A 168 20.13 -1.35 3.83
N LYS A 169 20.76 -0.91 2.73
CA LYS A 169 21.46 0.39 2.70
C LYS A 169 20.54 1.57 2.94
N ILE A 170 19.32 1.55 2.40
CA ILE A 170 18.28 2.56 2.71
C ILE A 170 18.05 2.59 4.22
N ALA A 171 17.79 1.44 4.84
CA ALA A 171 17.50 1.37 6.27
C ALA A 171 18.69 1.84 7.14
N GLU A 172 19.92 1.48 6.76
CA GLU A 172 21.15 1.91 7.44
C GLU A 172 21.37 3.42 7.34
N ALA A 173 21.23 4.00 6.14
CA ALA A 173 21.37 5.43 5.92
C ALA A 173 20.34 6.25 6.72
N LEU A 174 19.10 5.76 6.82
CA LEU A 174 18.06 6.39 7.64
C LEU A 174 18.34 6.24 9.15
N LEU A 175 18.80 5.08 9.59
CA LEU A 175 19.09 4.81 11.01
C LEU A 175 20.27 5.65 11.53
N ASN A 176 21.22 5.98 10.68
CA ASN A 176 22.38 6.81 11.02
C ASN A 176 22.02 8.30 11.26
N GLN A 177 20.78 8.71 11.01
CA GLN A 177 20.34 10.07 11.31
C GLN A 177 20.17 10.29 12.83
N PRO A 178 20.39 11.52 13.32
CA PRO A 178 20.23 11.82 14.73
C PRO A 178 18.85 11.43 15.26
N LYS A 179 18.82 10.80 16.44
CA LYS A 179 17.59 10.44 17.19
C LYS A 179 16.69 9.39 16.53
N VAL A 180 17.05 8.86 15.34
CA VAL A 180 16.36 7.72 14.75
C VAL A 180 16.73 6.46 15.52
N SER A 181 15.75 5.83 16.18
CA SER A 181 15.95 4.58 16.94
C SER A 181 15.43 3.34 16.19
N ALA A 182 14.56 3.54 15.20
CA ALA A 182 14.00 2.48 14.38
C ALA A 182 13.71 2.96 12.96
N VAL A 183 13.92 2.08 11.99
CA VAL A 183 13.54 2.29 10.59
C VAL A 183 12.73 1.09 10.11
N VAL A 184 11.62 1.35 9.43
CA VAL A 184 10.84 0.36 8.71
C VAL A 184 10.75 0.77 7.25
N VAL A 185 11.21 -0.11 6.35
CA VAL A 185 11.11 0.08 4.89
C VAL A 185 10.05 -0.87 4.34
N LYS A 186 8.93 -0.32 3.87
CA LYS A 186 7.77 -1.05 3.31
C LYS A 186 8.08 -1.43 1.86
N CYS A 187 8.04 -2.72 1.55
CA CYS A 187 8.44 -3.31 0.26
C CYS A 187 7.29 -4.07 -0.43
N GLY A 188 6.07 -3.53 -0.34
CA GLY A 188 4.90 -4.06 -1.05
C GLY A 188 4.65 -5.56 -0.78
N PRO A 189 4.55 -6.43 -1.81
CA PRO A 189 4.29 -7.86 -1.64
C PRO A 189 5.43 -8.62 -0.93
N GLN A 190 6.64 -8.04 -0.79
CA GLN A 190 7.73 -8.65 -0.01
C GLN A 190 7.57 -8.45 1.51
N GLY A 191 6.68 -7.56 1.96
CA GLY A 191 6.51 -7.19 3.36
C GLY A 191 7.32 -5.94 3.72
N ALA A 192 8.05 -5.95 4.83
CA ALA A 192 8.83 -4.81 5.28
C ALA A 192 10.16 -5.22 5.96
N LEU A 193 11.21 -4.42 5.77
CA LEU A 193 12.46 -4.55 6.53
C LEU A 193 12.40 -3.66 7.78
N VAL A 194 12.77 -4.21 8.93
CA VAL A 194 12.91 -3.47 10.19
C VAL A 194 14.38 -3.43 10.58
N LYS A 195 14.90 -2.22 10.83
CA LYS A 195 16.27 -1.99 11.29
C LYS A 195 16.27 -1.16 12.57
N THR A 196 17.02 -1.62 13.55
CA THR A 196 17.47 -0.84 14.72
C THR A 196 18.98 -1.03 14.88
N SER A 197 19.55 -0.50 15.97
CA SER A 197 20.96 -0.75 16.33
C SER A 197 21.27 -2.24 16.56
N ILE A 198 20.27 -3.04 16.92
CA ILE A 198 20.43 -4.48 17.22
C ILE A 198 19.53 -5.39 16.39
N ILE A 199 18.50 -4.86 15.73
CA ILE A 199 17.56 -5.62 14.89
C ILE A 199 17.90 -5.38 13.41
N HIS A 200 17.87 -6.44 12.63
CA HIS A 200 17.84 -6.41 11.16
C HIS A 200 16.95 -7.58 10.73
N GLU A 201 15.65 -7.37 10.59
CA GLU A 201 14.70 -8.46 10.38
C GLU A 201 13.63 -8.10 9.36
N TRP A 202 13.19 -9.10 8.59
CA TRP A 202 12.09 -8.94 7.64
C TRP A 202 10.76 -9.39 8.27
N VAL A 203 9.75 -8.55 8.09
CA VAL A 203 8.36 -8.82 8.43
C VAL A 203 7.63 -9.25 7.17
N ARG A 204 7.03 -10.43 7.18
CA ARG A 204 6.26 -10.96 6.04
C ARG A 204 4.90 -10.25 5.92
N PRO A 205 4.34 -10.15 4.70
CA PRO A 205 2.95 -9.76 4.55
C PRO A 205 2.03 -10.87 5.08
N PHE A 206 0.76 -10.52 5.30
CA PHE A 206 -0.31 -11.49 5.49
C PHE A 206 -1.17 -11.42 4.23
N PRO A 207 -1.08 -12.40 3.31
CA PRO A 207 -1.91 -12.44 2.11
C PRO A 207 -3.40 -12.37 2.44
N THR A 208 -4.13 -11.66 1.59
CA THR A 208 -5.57 -11.43 1.71
C THR A 208 -6.29 -11.90 0.44
N ILE A 209 -7.59 -12.14 0.54
CA ILE A 209 -8.41 -12.53 -0.61
C ILE A 209 -8.72 -11.30 -1.46
N HIS A 210 -8.90 -10.13 -0.82
CA HIS A 210 -9.12 -8.86 -1.50
C HIS A 210 -8.04 -7.85 -1.12
N VAL A 211 -7.70 -6.94 -2.03
CA VAL A 211 -6.66 -5.92 -1.79
C VAL A 211 -7.11 -4.51 -2.19
N TYR A 212 -7.75 -3.79 -1.25
CA TYR A 212 -7.93 -2.35 -1.38
C TYR A 212 -6.69 -1.57 -0.92
N LYS A 213 -5.78 -1.31 -1.86
CA LYS A 213 -4.44 -0.75 -1.60
C LYS A 213 -4.41 0.69 -1.06
N ILE A 214 -5.33 1.57 -1.48
CA ILE A 214 -5.31 2.99 -1.12
C ILE A 214 -5.34 3.14 0.40
N GLY A 215 -4.32 3.78 0.96
CA GLY A 215 -4.18 4.01 2.41
C GLY A 215 -3.59 2.84 3.22
N SER A 216 -3.14 1.75 2.58
CA SER A 216 -2.50 0.63 3.29
C SER A 216 -1.25 1.07 4.05
N GLY A 217 -0.50 2.04 3.51
CA GLY A 217 0.68 2.61 4.16
C GLY A 217 0.33 3.37 5.45
N ASP A 218 -0.74 4.16 5.43
CA ASP A 218 -1.19 4.90 6.62
C ASP A 218 -1.70 3.94 7.70
N ALA A 219 -2.41 2.88 7.30
CA ALA A 219 -2.86 1.84 8.21
C ALA A 219 -1.67 1.14 8.90
N PHE A 220 -0.61 0.84 8.14
CA PHE A 220 0.63 0.31 8.67
C PHE A 220 1.26 1.27 9.69
N SER A 221 1.45 2.53 9.32
CA SER A 221 2.10 3.54 10.17
C SER A 221 1.30 3.84 11.44
N ALA A 222 -0.03 3.86 11.34
CA ALA A 222 -0.94 3.99 12.49
C ALA A 222 -0.84 2.79 13.43
N ALA A 223 -0.91 1.57 12.90
CA ALA A 223 -0.80 0.35 13.70
C ALA A 223 0.60 0.19 14.34
N PHE A 224 1.66 0.55 13.62
CA PHE A 224 3.02 0.60 14.15
C PHE A 224 3.12 1.61 15.30
N ALA A 225 2.61 2.83 15.11
CA ALA A 225 2.59 3.86 16.15
C ALA A 225 1.82 3.38 17.39
N PHE A 226 0.67 2.71 17.22
CA PHE A 226 -0.06 2.12 18.34
C PHE A 226 0.81 1.12 19.12
N ALA A 227 1.36 0.10 18.46
CA ALA A 227 2.14 -0.94 19.14
C ALA A 227 3.42 -0.38 19.80
N TRP A 228 4.16 0.49 19.09
CA TRP A 228 5.45 1.00 19.54
C TRP A 228 5.32 2.11 20.61
N ILE A 229 4.38 3.04 20.44
CA ILE A 229 4.18 4.17 21.34
C ILE A 229 3.26 3.80 22.51
N ILE A 230 2.11 3.18 22.25
CA ILE A 230 1.08 2.93 23.28
C ILE A 230 1.38 1.65 24.02
N GLU A 231 1.59 0.55 23.30
CA GLU A 231 1.82 -0.76 23.91
C GLU A 231 3.28 -1.00 24.31
N LYS A 232 4.18 -0.08 23.94
CA LYS A 232 5.63 -0.14 24.26
C LYS A 232 6.29 -1.42 23.76
N GLN A 233 5.78 -2.00 22.67
CA GLN A 233 6.43 -3.12 22.00
C GLN A 233 7.75 -2.65 21.35
N ASP A 234 8.68 -3.59 21.14
CA ASP A 234 9.86 -3.31 20.33
C ASP A 234 9.48 -3.06 18.86
N PRO A 235 10.37 -2.44 18.06
CA PRO A 235 10.06 -2.12 16.66
C PRO A 235 9.71 -3.33 15.78
N LEU A 236 10.30 -4.51 16.01
CA LEU A 236 10.02 -5.69 15.20
C LEU A 236 8.62 -6.24 15.50
N ALA A 237 8.28 -6.40 16.78
CA ALA A 237 6.94 -6.83 17.18
C ALA A 237 5.87 -5.82 16.73
N SER A 238 6.17 -4.52 16.79
CA SER A 238 5.30 -3.45 16.31
C SER A 238 5.06 -3.53 14.80
N ALA A 239 6.08 -3.85 14.02
CA ALA A 239 5.96 -4.01 12.57
C ALA A 239 5.21 -5.29 12.17
N TRP A 240 5.37 -6.40 12.90
CA TRP A 240 4.54 -7.59 12.71
C TRP A 240 3.06 -7.31 12.97
N PHE A 241 2.75 -6.60 14.06
CA PHE A 241 1.40 -6.15 14.34
C PHE A 241 0.87 -5.22 13.24
N ALA A 242 1.68 -4.26 12.80
CA ALA A 242 1.32 -3.33 11.73
C ALA A 242 1.03 -4.03 10.39
N SER A 243 1.85 -5.01 10.01
CA SER A 243 1.63 -5.85 8.82
C SER A 243 0.29 -6.56 8.89
N ARG A 244 -0.06 -7.12 10.05
CA ARG A 244 -1.32 -7.84 10.22
C ARG A 244 -2.56 -6.94 10.22
N ILE A 245 -2.49 -5.77 10.87
CA ILE A 245 -3.58 -4.78 10.84
C ILE A 245 -3.74 -4.22 9.42
N THR A 246 -2.65 -4.02 8.69
CA THR A 246 -2.69 -3.61 7.28
C THR A 246 -3.42 -4.64 6.42
N ALA A 247 -3.17 -5.93 6.64
CA ALA A 247 -3.91 -6.99 5.96
C ALA A 247 -5.41 -6.95 6.27
N ALA A 248 -5.80 -6.74 7.54
CA ALA A 248 -7.22 -6.54 7.88
C ALA A 248 -7.82 -5.30 7.18
N TYR A 249 -7.06 -4.21 7.11
CA TYR A 249 -7.48 -2.99 6.43
C TYR A 249 -7.72 -3.22 4.93
N VAL A 250 -6.79 -3.86 4.22
CA VAL A 250 -6.89 -4.03 2.77
C VAL A 250 -7.95 -5.06 2.36
N GLU A 251 -8.19 -6.09 3.20
CA GLU A 251 -9.22 -7.11 2.97
C GLU A 251 -10.63 -6.49 2.99
N PHE A 252 -10.91 -5.64 3.98
CA PHE A 252 -12.26 -5.10 4.17
C PHE A 252 -12.42 -3.66 3.65
N GLY A 253 -11.31 -2.97 3.34
CA GLY A 253 -11.30 -1.55 3.00
C GLY A 253 -11.85 -0.66 4.11
N GLN A 254 -11.66 -1.06 5.37
CA GLN A 254 -12.18 -0.40 6.57
C GLN A 254 -11.05 0.06 7.49
N ASP A 255 -11.12 1.31 7.91
CA ASP A 255 -10.20 1.98 8.83
C ASP A 255 -10.64 1.88 10.30
N ARG A 256 -11.42 0.84 10.63
CA ARG A 256 -11.85 0.51 11.99
C ARG A 256 -11.60 -0.96 12.24
N ILE A 257 -11.01 -1.26 13.38
CA ILE A 257 -10.74 -2.64 13.80
C ILE A 257 -11.63 -2.98 14.99
N GLU A 258 -12.50 -3.97 14.81
CA GLU A 258 -13.35 -4.48 15.88
C GLU A 258 -12.52 -5.18 16.97
N PRO A 259 -12.90 -5.11 18.25
CA PRO A 259 -12.09 -5.67 19.34
C PRO A 259 -11.74 -7.15 19.20
N ALA A 260 -12.67 -7.97 18.71
CA ALA A 260 -12.42 -9.39 18.47
C ALA A 260 -11.35 -9.62 17.40
N LEU A 261 -11.41 -8.84 16.32
CA LEU A 261 -10.42 -8.90 15.24
C LEU A 261 -9.06 -8.39 15.72
N LEU A 262 -9.02 -7.39 16.60
CA LEU A 262 -7.77 -6.88 17.18
C LEU A 262 -7.02 -7.96 17.97
N GLU A 263 -7.71 -8.70 18.85
CA GLU A 263 -7.10 -9.80 19.61
C GLU A 263 -6.58 -10.91 18.69
N GLN A 264 -7.35 -11.25 17.65
CA GLN A 264 -6.93 -12.20 16.62
C GLN A 264 -5.66 -11.70 15.89
N CYS A 265 -5.64 -10.43 15.46
CA CYS A 265 -4.49 -9.83 14.79
C CYS A 265 -3.24 -9.86 15.67
N ARG A 266 -3.35 -9.56 16.98
CA ARG A 266 -2.23 -9.67 17.93
C ARG A 266 -1.69 -11.09 18.02
N LYS A 267 -2.57 -12.09 18.08
CA LYS A 267 -2.20 -13.50 18.16
C LYS A 267 -1.49 -13.96 16.88
N GLU A 268 -2.07 -13.65 15.72
CA GLU A 268 -1.53 -14.02 14.40
C GLU A 268 -0.18 -13.35 14.14
N ALA A 269 -0.03 -12.06 14.50
CA ALA A 269 1.24 -11.35 14.42
C ALA A 269 2.33 -12.04 15.25
N LYS A 270 2.03 -12.44 16.49
CA LYS A 270 3.00 -13.15 17.36
C LYS A 270 3.37 -14.54 16.83
N ILE A 271 2.42 -15.27 16.25
CA ILE A 271 2.68 -16.57 15.64
C ILE A 271 3.58 -16.41 14.41
N ALA A 272 3.28 -15.45 13.54
CA ALA A 272 4.07 -15.18 12.35
C ALA A 272 5.49 -14.71 12.71
N ALA A 273 5.63 -13.82 13.69
CA ALA A 273 6.93 -13.36 14.18
C ALA A 273 7.84 -14.50 14.63
N LYS A 274 7.29 -15.54 15.26
CA LYS A 274 8.04 -16.75 15.63
C LYS A 274 8.34 -17.66 14.45
N LYS A 275 7.37 -17.82 13.54
CA LYS A 275 7.49 -18.70 12.37
C LYS A 275 8.57 -18.21 11.40
N TYR A 276 8.71 -16.90 11.25
CA TYR A 276 9.55 -16.26 10.24
C TYR A 276 10.75 -15.51 10.83
N LEU A 277 11.07 -15.73 12.10
CA LEU A 277 12.28 -15.18 12.72
C LEU A 277 13.51 -15.66 11.94
N ASP A 278 14.45 -14.75 11.66
CA ASP A 278 15.68 -15.01 10.91
C ASP A 278 15.45 -15.58 9.49
N SER A 279 14.22 -15.48 8.94
CA SER A 279 13.89 -15.98 7.60
C SER A 279 14.47 -15.15 6.46
N GLY A 280 15.14 -14.04 6.78
CA GLY A 280 15.77 -13.14 5.83
C GLY A 280 14.80 -12.48 4.86
N ARG A 281 15.37 -11.79 3.85
CA ARG A 281 14.61 -11.19 2.76
C ARG A 281 13.84 -12.25 2.00
N ARG A 282 12.61 -11.91 1.62
CA ARG A 282 11.85 -12.70 0.66
C ARG A 282 12.29 -12.38 -0.76
N GLU A 283 12.99 -13.30 -1.41
CA GLU A 283 13.36 -13.12 -2.81
C GLU A 283 12.13 -13.15 -3.72
N ILE A 284 12.15 -12.30 -4.74
CA ILE A 284 11.18 -12.34 -5.83
C ILE A 284 11.69 -13.40 -6.80
N PRO A 285 10.89 -14.42 -7.16
CA PRO A 285 11.32 -15.45 -8.09
C PRO A 285 11.74 -14.87 -9.44
N ASP A 286 12.77 -15.46 -10.03
CA ASP A 286 13.23 -15.12 -11.37
C ASP A 286 12.29 -15.61 -12.48
N THR A 287 11.27 -16.40 -12.12
CA THR A 287 10.25 -16.94 -13.02
C THR A 287 9.33 -15.82 -13.51
N GLN A 288 9.02 -15.81 -14.81
CA GLN A 288 8.17 -14.77 -15.39
C GLN A 288 6.67 -15.06 -15.23
N ILE A 289 5.89 -13.97 -15.20
CA ILE A 289 4.43 -13.96 -15.34
C ILE A 289 4.09 -13.76 -16.82
N TYR A 290 3.25 -14.62 -17.37
CA TYR A 290 2.65 -14.40 -18.69
C TYR A 290 1.43 -13.50 -18.57
N LEU A 291 1.34 -12.44 -19.37
CA LEU A 291 0.19 -11.54 -19.42
C LEU A 291 -0.65 -11.82 -20.67
N ALA A 292 -1.69 -12.64 -20.50
CA ALA A 292 -2.68 -12.98 -21.51
C ALA A 292 -3.76 -11.89 -21.55
N ALA A 293 -3.89 -11.19 -22.68
CA ALA A 293 -4.85 -10.11 -22.85
C ALA A 293 -5.00 -9.71 -24.32
N PRO A 294 -6.18 -9.20 -24.72
CA PRO A 294 -6.31 -8.52 -26.00
C PRO A 294 -5.55 -7.18 -25.99
N PHE A 295 -5.20 -6.70 -27.18
CA PHE A 295 -4.55 -5.40 -27.40
C PHE A 295 -4.98 -4.76 -28.74
N PHE A 296 -6.23 -5.00 -29.16
CA PHE A 296 -6.75 -4.58 -30.46
C PHE A 296 -7.13 -3.10 -30.49
N ASN A 297 -7.32 -2.48 -29.32
CA ASN A 297 -7.62 -1.06 -29.20
C ASN A 297 -6.83 -0.39 -28.06
N MET A 298 -6.91 0.93 -28.01
CA MET A 298 -6.18 1.76 -27.05
C MET A 298 -6.48 1.40 -25.58
N ALA A 299 -7.74 1.09 -25.25
CA ALA A 299 -8.12 0.79 -23.87
C ALA A 299 -7.54 -0.56 -23.40
N GLU A 300 -7.57 -1.55 -24.28
CA GLU A 300 -6.95 -2.86 -24.05
C GLU A 300 -5.44 -2.75 -23.88
N GLN A 301 -4.75 -2.06 -24.81
CA GLN A 301 -3.31 -1.83 -24.73
C GLN A 301 -2.92 -1.12 -23.42
N TRP A 302 -3.63 -0.04 -23.05
CA TRP A 302 -3.35 0.68 -21.81
C TRP A 302 -3.45 -0.20 -20.57
N ARG A 303 -4.40 -1.15 -20.56
CA ARG A 303 -4.55 -2.07 -19.44
C ARG A 303 -3.39 -3.06 -19.37
N VAL A 304 -2.93 -3.57 -20.51
CA VAL A 304 -1.76 -4.44 -20.59
C VAL A 304 -0.51 -3.73 -20.10
N ASP A 305 -0.29 -2.49 -20.57
CA ASP A 305 0.86 -1.68 -20.18
C ASP A 305 0.85 -1.38 -18.67
N GLU A 306 -0.31 -0.99 -18.11
CA GLU A 306 -0.47 -0.69 -16.69
C GLU A 306 -0.16 -1.91 -15.80
N VAL A 307 -0.70 -3.09 -16.13
CA VAL A 307 -0.42 -4.33 -15.39
C VAL A 307 1.05 -4.70 -15.46
N ARG A 308 1.63 -4.61 -16.67
CA ARG A 308 3.03 -4.94 -16.91
C ARG A 308 3.96 -4.05 -16.10
N GLU A 309 3.78 -2.73 -16.16
CA GLU A 309 4.64 -1.80 -15.42
C GLU A 309 4.45 -1.95 -13.92
N THR A 310 3.22 -2.13 -13.44
CA THR A 310 2.96 -2.39 -12.02
C THR A 310 3.71 -3.62 -11.49
N LEU A 311 3.68 -4.74 -12.22
CA LEU A 311 4.39 -5.96 -11.84
C LEU A 311 5.92 -5.78 -11.87
N LYS A 312 6.43 -5.05 -12.87
CA LYS A 312 7.86 -4.73 -12.98
C LYS A 312 8.34 -3.80 -11.88
N ASP A 313 7.55 -2.82 -11.49
CA ASP A 313 7.84 -1.92 -10.36
C ASP A 313 7.88 -2.70 -9.04
N MET A 314 7.10 -3.78 -8.93
CA MET A 314 7.18 -4.75 -7.84
C MET A 314 8.34 -5.74 -7.96
N GLY A 315 9.13 -5.67 -9.04
CA GLY A 315 10.33 -6.47 -9.28
C GLY A 315 10.13 -7.79 -10.01
N PHE A 316 8.92 -8.09 -10.51
CA PHE A 316 8.62 -9.33 -11.22
C PHE A 316 9.00 -9.24 -12.70
N LYS A 317 9.39 -10.38 -13.28
CA LYS A 317 9.55 -10.50 -14.74
C LYS A 317 8.19 -10.75 -15.38
N VAL A 318 7.93 -10.07 -16.49
CA VAL A 318 6.67 -10.17 -17.23
C VAL A 318 6.93 -10.43 -18.70
N PHE A 319 6.32 -11.48 -19.22
CA PHE A 319 6.18 -11.73 -20.65
C PHE A 319 4.80 -11.23 -21.10
N SER A 320 4.77 -10.39 -22.12
CA SER A 320 3.54 -9.82 -22.69
C SER A 320 3.61 -9.96 -24.21
N PRO A 321 2.70 -10.71 -24.86
CA PRO A 321 2.73 -10.97 -26.30
C PRO A 321 2.97 -9.71 -27.14
N VAL A 322 2.23 -8.62 -26.86
CA VAL A 322 2.35 -7.36 -27.60
C VAL A 322 3.72 -6.68 -27.47
N HIS A 323 4.44 -6.89 -26.37
CA HIS A 323 5.73 -6.26 -26.11
C HIS A 323 6.93 -7.10 -26.53
N GLN A 324 6.80 -8.43 -26.50
CA GLN A 324 7.91 -9.35 -26.77
C GLN A 324 7.85 -9.96 -28.17
N VAL A 325 6.66 -10.20 -28.72
CA VAL A 325 6.45 -10.83 -30.03
C VAL A 325 5.88 -9.82 -31.03
N GLY A 326 4.81 -9.14 -30.65
CA GLY A 326 4.15 -8.14 -31.49
C GLY A 326 3.23 -8.74 -32.55
N ILE A 327 2.94 -7.96 -33.61
CA ILE A 327 2.01 -8.35 -34.67
C ILE A 327 2.79 -8.99 -35.83
N GLY A 328 2.36 -10.17 -36.27
CA GLY A 328 3.01 -10.91 -37.36
C GLY A 328 2.16 -12.08 -37.89
N PRO A 329 2.72 -12.90 -38.80
CA PRO A 329 2.08 -14.12 -39.31
C PRO A 329 1.74 -15.10 -38.19
N ALA A 330 0.61 -15.81 -38.29
CA ALA A 330 0.14 -16.72 -37.26
C ALA A 330 1.12 -17.87 -37.00
N GLU A 331 1.83 -18.32 -38.04
CA GLU A 331 2.83 -19.39 -38.00
C GLU A 331 4.10 -19.00 -37.22
N GLU A 332 4.31 -17.71 -36.96
CA GLU A 332 5.44 -17.18 -36.20
C GLU A 332 4.99 -16.72 -34.81
N VAL A 333 3.88 -15.97 -34.74
CA VAL A 333 3.38 -15.37 -33.49
C VAL A 333 2.89 -16.45 -32.52
N ALA A 334 2.01 -17.35 -32.96
CA ALA A 334 1.40 -18.31 -32.05
C ALA A 334 2.43 -19.26 -31.41
N PRO A 335 3.43 -19.82 -32.15
CA PRO A 335 4.48 -20.61 -31.51
C PRO A 335 5.35 -19.80 -30.53
N ALA A 336 5.64 -18.53 -30.83
CA ALA A 336 6.44 -17.68 -29.95
C ALA A 336 5.71 -17.34 -28.64
N ASP A 337 4.42 -17.01 -28.73
CA ASP A 337 3.55 -16.74 -27.58
C ASP A 337 3.38 -17.98 -26.71
N LEU A 338 3.06 -19.13 -27.31
CA LEU A 338 2.94 -20.40 -26.60
C LEU A 338 4.27 -20.82 -25.93
N PHE A 339 5.40 -20.60 -26.60
CA PHE A 339 6.71 -20.84 -25.97
C PHE A 339 6.90 -19.93 -24.75
N GLY A 340 6.60 -18.64 -24.86
CA GLY A 340 6.65 -17.69 -23.74
C GLY A 340 5.75 -18.11 -22.58
N LEU A 341 4.54 -18.56 -22.88
CA LEU A 341 3.58 -19.06 -21.89
C LEU A 341 4.13 -20.30 -21.18
N GLU A 342 4.67 -21.29 -21.90
CA GLU A 342 5.25 -22.51 -21.32
C GLU A 342 6.48 -22.25 -20.43
N GLN A 343 7.23 -21.17 -20.67
CA GLN A 343 8.34 -20.75 -19.81
C GLN A 343 7.90 -19.95 -18.57
N SER A 344 6.60 -19.69 -18.42
CA SER A 344 6.06 -18.86 -17.34
C SER A 344 5.59 -19.71 -16.16
N GLY A 345 5.74 -19.18 -14.94
CA GLY A 345 5.31 -19.86 -13.71
C GLY A 345 3.84 -19.63 -13.40
N LEU A 346 3.24 -18.62 -14.00
CA LEU A 346 1.86 -18.19 -13.78
C LEU A 346 1.37 -17.35 -14.96
N VAL A 347 0.08 -17.42 -15.25
CA VAL A 347 -0.61 -16.54 -16.20
C VAL A 347 -1.51 -15.56 -15.45
N ILE A 348 -1.40 -14.28 -15.75
CA ILE A 348 -2.47 -13.30 -15.50
C ILE A 348 -3.27 -13.17 -16.78
N ALA A 349 -4.58 -13.37 -16.70
CA ALA A 349 -5.50 -13.25 -17.83
C ALA A 349 -6.46 -12.07 -17.63
N LEU A 350 -6.44 -11.09 -18.54
CA LEU A 350 -7.37 -9.96 -18.52
C LEU A 350 -8.62 -10.32 -19.32
N LEU A 351 -9.70 -10.69 -18.63
CA LEU A 351 -10.86 -11.34 -19.25
C LEU A 351 -12.06 -10.42 -19.53
N ASP A 352 -11.95 -9.12 -19.24
CA ASP A 352 -13.00 -8.19 -19.66
C ASP A 352 -13.05 -8.11 -21.19
N GLY A 353 -14.23 -8.42 -21.76
CA GLY A 353 -14.44 -8.55 -23.20
C GLY A 353 -14.34 -9.97 -23.75
N LEU A 354 -13.87 -10.94 -22.95
CA LEU A 354 -13.85 -12.38 -23.28
C LEU A 354 -13.20 -12.71 -24.64
N ASP A 355 -12.05 -12.10 -24.92
CA ASP A 355 -11.29 -12.34 -26.14
C ASP A 355 -11.00 -13.84 -26.34
N PRO A 356 -11.37 -14.45 -27.49
CA PRO A 356 -11.11 -15.86 -27.77
C PRO A 356 -9.63 -16.27 -27.70
N GLY A 357 -8.71 -15.38 -28.09
CA GLY A 357 -7.27 -15.63 -28.03
C GLY A 357 -6.81 -15.80 -26.58
N THR A 358 -7.16 -14.84 -25.73
CA THR A 358 -6.90 -14.87 -24.28
C THR A 358 -7.54 -16.09 -23.63
N MET A 359 -8.78 -16.44 -23.99
CA MET A 359 -9.46 -17.64 -23.48
C MET A 359 -8.77 -18.95 -23.90
N PHE A 360 -8.22 -19.00 -25.11
CA PHE A 360 -7.40 -20.12 -25.57
C PHE A 360 -6.14 -20.26 -24.74
N GLU A 361 -5.43 -19.16 -24.48
CA GLU A 361 -4.22 -19.14 -23.63
C GLU A 361 -4.53 -19.61 -22.20
N VAL A 362 -5.67 -19.18 -21.63
CA VAL A 362 -6.14 -19.67 -20.31
C VAL A 362 -6.32 -21.18 -20.33
N GLY A 363 -7.06 -21.71 -21.31
CA GLY A 363 -7.29 -23.16 -21.43
C GLY A 363 -5.99 -23.94 -21.63
N TYR A 364 -5.09 -23.43 -22.46
CA TYR A 364 -3.78 -24.02 -22.73
C TYR A 364 -2.91 -24.06 -21.47
N ALA A 365 -2.84 -22.95 -20.73
CA ALA A 365 -2.10 -22.84 -19.48
C ALA A 365 -2.60 -23.87 -18.46
N ARG A 366 -3.93 -23.96 -18.27
CA ARG A 366 -4.53 -24.92 -17.35
C ARG A 366 -4.27 -26.37 -17.76
N ALA A 367 -4.34 -26.68 -19.06
CA ALA A 367 -4.00 -28.02 -19.56
C ALA A 367 -2.53 -28.41 -19.30
N LYS A 368 -1.63 -27.43 -19.22
CA LYS A 368 -0.20 -27.61 -18.88
C LYS A 368 0.07 -27.59 -17.37
N GLY A 369 -0.95 -27.41 -16.54
CA GLY A 369 -0.81 -27.29 -15.09
C GLY A 369 -0.27 -25.93 -14.62
N ILE A 370 -0.23 -24.94 -15.50
CA ILE A 370 0.21 -23.57 -15.16
C ILE A 370 -0.96 -22.87 -14.44
N PRO A 371 -0.73 -22.26 -13.27
CA PRO A 371 -1.75 -21.51 -12.54
C PRO A 371 -2.17 -20.27 -13.33
N VAL A 372 -3.45 -19.92 -13.24
CA VAL A 372 -4.04 -18.77 -13.92
C VAL A 372 -4.80 -17.92 -12.91
N ILE A 373 -4.48 -16.64 -12.86
CA ILE A 373 -5.26 -15.62 -12.15
C ILE A 373 -5.95 -14.75 -13.19
N ALA A 374 -7.27 -14.87 -13.25
CA ALA A 374 -8.10 -14.09 -14.14
C ALA A 374 -8.54 -12.80 -13.46
N ILE A 375 -8.32 -11.67 -14.13
CA ILE A 375 -8.85 -10.36 -13.73
C ILE A 375 -10.06 -10.08 -14.61
N ALA A 376 -11.23 -10.05 -13.98
CA ALA A 376 -12.51 -9.90 -14.65
C ALA A 376 -13.38 -8.91 -13.85
N GLU A 377 -13.27 -7.61 -14.17
CA GLU A 377 -13.92 -6.54 -13.40
C GLU A 377 -15.41 -6.38 -13.75
N SER A 378 -15.82 -6.84 -14.94
CA SER A 378 -17.15 -6.62 -15.51
C SER A 378 -17.77 -7.88 -16.16
N ALA A 379 -17.06 -9.01 -16.16
CA ALA A 379 -17.57 -10.25 -16.74
C ALA A 379 -18.61 -10.92 -15.82
N ASP A 380 -19.68 -11.45 -16.40
CA ASP A 380 -20.65 -12.27 -15.67
C ASP A 380 -19.99 -13.59 -15.24
N PRO A 381 -20.05 -13.98 -13.95
CA PRO A 381 -19.51 -15.26 -13.50
C PRO A 381 -20.02 -16.48 -14.29
N HIS A 382 -21.25 -16.42 -14.84
CA HIS A 382 -21.80 -17.52 -15.62
C HIS A 382 -21.02 -17.77 -16.92
N VAL A 383 -20.54 -16.73 -17.60
CA VAL A 383 -19.75 -16.88 -18.83
C VAL A 383 -18.30 -17.30 -18.54
N LEU A 384 -17.87 -17.23 -17.28
CA LEU A 384 -16.58 -17.72 -16.81
C LEU A 384 -16.62 -19.19 -16.31
N THR A 385 -17.72 -19.92 -16.55
CA THR A 385 -17.91 -21.31 -16.07
C THR A 385 -16.69 -22.21 -16.29
N MET A 386 -16.10 -22.19 -17.50
CA MET A 386 -14.93 -23.02 -17.81
C MET A 386 -13.65 -22.53 -17.10
N VAL A 387 -13.47 -21.22 -16.98
CA VAL A 387 -12.34 -20.61 -16.28
C VAL A 387 -12.38 -21.00 -14.81
N ILE A 388 -13.53 -20.79 -14.16
CA ILE A 388 -13.77 -21.16 -12.76
C ILE A 388 -13.65 -22.68 -12.56
N GLY A 389 -14.33 -23.47 -13.39
CA GLY A 389 -14.37 -24.93 -13.29
C GLY A 389 -13.02 -25.61 -13.54
N SER A 390 -12.08 -24.94 -14.22
CA SER A 390 -10.71 -25.42 -14.44
C SER A 390 -9.74 -25.07 -13.29
N GLY A 391 -10.23 -24.41 -12.24
CA GLY A 391 -9.43 -24.05 -11.06
C GLY A 391 -8.60 -22.78 -11.24
N CYS A 392 -8.99 -21.86 -12.13
CA CYS A 392 -8.43 -20.52 -12.15
C CYS A 392 -8.93 -19.71 -10.95
N GLU A 393 -8.08 -18.85 -10.40
CA GLU A 393 -8.49 -17.86 -9.41
C GLU A 393 -9.07 -16.63 -10.11
N ILE A 394 -10.17 -16.08 -9.61
CA ILE A 394 -10.84 -14.91 -10.21
C ILE A 394 -10.73 -13.71 -9.27
N ALA A 395 -10.20 -12.62 -9.78
CA ALA A 395 -10.19 -11.32 -9.12
C ALA A 395 -11.13 -10.36 -9.86
N ASN A 396 -11.99 -9.68 -9.09
CA ASN A 396 -12.97 -8.72 -9.63
C ASN A 396 -12.46 -7.27 -9.64
N ASP A 397 -11.19 -7.07 -9.32
CA ASP A 397 -10.49 -5.79 -9.43
C ASP A 397 -9.01 -6.02 -9.73
N LEU A 398 -8.39 -5.04 -10.40
CA LEU A 398 -6.99 -5.10 -10.81
C LEU A 398 -6.02 -5.34 -9.65
N SER A 399 -6.28 -4.72 -8.49
CA SER A 399 -5.32 -4.70 -7.38
C SER A 399 -5.24 -6.06 -6.71
N THR A 400 -6.39 -6.67 -6.47
CA THR A 400 -6.49 -8.04 -5.95
C THR A 400 -5.80 -9.04 -6.87
N GLY A 401 -6.05 -8.99 -8.18
CA GLY A 401 -5.45 -9.92 -9.14
C GLY A 401 -3.92 -9.83 -9.22
N ILE A 402 -3.38 -8.61 -9.23
CA ILE A 402 -1.93 -8.39 -9.24
C ILE A 402 -1.28 -8.92 -7.94
N TYR A 403 -1.86 -8.62 -6.78
CA TYR A 403 -1.31 -9.10 -5.51
C TYR A 403 -1.40 -10.63 -5.35
N ALA A 404 -2.50 -11.24 -5.78
CA ALA A 404 -2.65 -12.69 -5.81
C ALA A 404 -1.53 -13.33 -6.65
N ALA A 405 -1.22 -12.76 -7.83
CA ALA A 405 -0.14 -13.25 -8.70
C ALA A 405 1.23 -13.16 -8.03
N CYS A 406 1.52 -12.02 -7.38
CA CYS A 406 2.74 -11.85 -6.62
C CYS A 406 2.87 -12.90 -5.51
N TRP A 407 1.83 -13.09 -4.70
CA TRP A 407 1.86 -14.02 -3.57
C TRP A 407 1.92 -15.48 -3.99
N HIS A 408 1.24 -15.86 -5.07
CA HIS A 408 1.28 -17.21 -5.63
C HIS A 408 2.69 -17.57 -6.09
N LEU A 409 3.31 -16.72 -6.92
CA LEU A 409 4.69 -16.97 -7.38
C LEU A 409 5.69 -16.99 -6.23
N MET A 410 5.50 -16.13 -5.24
CA MET A 410 6.39 -16.10 -4.09
C MET A 410 6.11 -17.24 -3.08
N GLY A 411 5.08 -18.07 -3.29
CA GLY A 411 4.75 -19.26 -2.51
C GLY A 411 4.03 -19.04 -1.18
N ASP A 412 3.20 -17.99 -1.06
CA ASP A 412 2.36 -17.84 0.15
C ASP A 412 1.02 -18.57 0.10
N VAL A 413 0.46 -18.71 -1.11
CA VAL A 413 -0.92 -19.16 -1.37
C VAL A 413 -0.95 -20.30 -2.36
#